data_AF-A0A3D0TWR9-F1
#
_entry.id   AF-A0A3D0TWR9-F1
#
_cell.length_a   1.000
_cell.length_b   1.000
_cell.length_c   1.000
_cell.angle_alpha   90.00
_cell.angle_beta   90.00
_cell.angle_gamma   90.00
#
_symmetry.space_group_name_H-M   'P 1'
#
loop_
_entity.id
_entity.type
_entity.pdbx_description
1 polymer ?
#
loop_
_entity_poly.entity_id
_entity_poly.type
_entity_poly.pdbx_seq_one_letter_code
_entity_poly.pdbx_strand_id
1 'polypeptide(L)' 'PGAMSAVLGLDDDIVAEVCEMTGGDVWVATYNAPGQVVIAGDPDATADAAEAAKAA' A
#
# COMPACT_ATOMS: atom_id res chain seq x y z
N PRO A 1 -6.10 -11.63 -12.08
CA PRO A 1 -4.90 -11.86 -11.22
C PRO A 1 -4.63 -10.59 -10.43
N GLY A 2 -4.37 -10.69 -9.13
CA GLY A 2 -4.06 -9.52 -8.28
C GLY A 2 -2.65 -9.64 -7.69
N ALA A 3 -2.14 -8.52 -7.18
CA ALA A 3 -0.86 -8.42 -6.49
C ALA A 3 -1.05 -8.03 -5.02
N MET A 4 -0.03 -8.29 -4.21
CA MET A 4 0.07 -7.82 -2.83
C MET A 4 1.48 -7.32 -2.55
N SER A 5 1.60 -6.27 -1.75
CA SER A 5 2.88 -5.73 -1.30
C SER A 5 2.82 -5.40 0.19
N ALA A 6 3.91 -5.66 0.91
CA ALA A 6 4.04 -5.29 2.31
C ALA A 6 4.85 -3.98 2.42
N VAL A 7 4.24 -2.98 3.03
CA VAL A 7 4.88 -1.71 3.40
C VAL A 7 5.33 -1.82 4.86
N LEU A 8 6.62 -1.59 5.09
CA LEU A 8 7.27 -1.77 6.39
C LEU A 8 7.87 -0.45 6.89
N GLY A 9 7.70 -0.17 8.17
CA GLY A 9 8.29 0.97 8.87
C GLY A 9 7.61 2.32 8.60
N LEU A 10 6.46 2.32 7.94
CA LEU A 10 5.67 3.53 7.66
C LEU A 10 4.43 3.55 8.56
N ASP A 11 3.98 4.75 8.94
CA ASP A 11 2.75 4.90 9.72
C ASP A 11 1.53 4.39 8.94
N ASP A 12 0.62 3.71 9.64
CA ASP A 12 -0.53 3.04 9.04
C ASP A 12 -1.43 4.02 8.27
N ASP A 13 -1.56 5.25 8.78
CA ASP A 13 -2.37 6.30 8.16
C ASP A 13 -1.72 6.80 6.85
N ILE A 14 -0.38 6.89 6.80
CA ILE A 14 0.33 7.27 5.58
C ILE A 14 0.15 6.20 4.50
N VAL A 15 0.19 4.90 4.85
CA VAL A 15 -0.04 3.83 3.87
C VAL A 15 -1.46 3.86 3.32
N ALA A 16 -2.45 4.17 4.17
CA ALA A 16 -3.84 4.32 3.75
C ALA A 16 -4.01 5.51 2.79
N GLU A 17 -3.44 6.66 3.13
CA GLU A 17 -3.46 7.86 2.29
C GLU A 17 -2.79 7.62 0.93
N VAL A 18 -1.65 6.93 0.91
CA VAL A 18 -0.97 6.56 -0.34
C VAL A 18 -1.86 5.69 -1.22
N CYS A 19 -2.56 4.70 -0.67
CA CYS A 19 -3.49 3.89 -1.45
C CYS A 19 -4.61 4.73 -2.08
N GLU A 20 -5.17 5.67 -1.31
CA GLU A 20 -6.22 6.58 -1.81
C GLU A 20 -5.67 7.53 -2.90
N MET A 21 -4.44 8.01 -2.75
CA MET A 21 -3.81 8.95 -3.67
C MET A 21 -3.29 8.32 -4.96
N THR A 22 -2.77 7.08 -4.92
CA THR A 22 -2.27 6.36 -6.10
C THR A 22 -3.38 6.19 -7.14
N GLY A 23 -4.63 6.03 -6.70
CA GLY A 23 -5.75 5.73 -7.57
C GLY A 23 -5.64 4.35 -8.22
N GLY A 24 -6.64 3.99 -9.03
CA GLY A 24 -6.75 2.62 -9.57
C GLY A 24 -7.30 1.64 -8.54
N ASP A 25 -7.10 0.34 -8.80
CA ASP A 25 -7.62 -0.74 -7.95
C ASP A 25 -6.53 -1.15 -6.96
N VAL A 26 -6.35 -0.38 -5.88
CA VAL A 26 -5.42 -0.68 -4.77
C VAL A 26 -6.05 -0.30 -3.44
N TRP A 27 -5.88 -1.14 -2.43
CA TRP A 27 -6.42 -0.90 -1.09
C TRP A 27 -5.54 -1.54 -0.01
N VAL A 28 -5.71 -1.07 1.23
CA VAL A 28 -5.12 -1.73 2.39
C VAL A 28 -5.83 -3.07 2.63
N ALA A 29 -5.10 -4.17 2.48
CA ALA A 29 -5.61 -5.52 2.67
C ALA A 29 -5.58 -5.96 4.15
N THR A 30 -4.54 -5.59 4.90
CA THR A 30 -4.43 -5.90 6.33
C THR A 30 -3.40 -5.03 7.04
N TYR A 31 -3.68 -4.68 8.30
CA TYR A 31 -2.73 -4.11 9.24
C TYR A 31 -2.16 -5.24 10.09
N ASN A 32 -0.99 -5.77 9.72
CA ASN A 32 -0.45 -6.97 10.36
C ASN A 32 0.22 -6.68 11.71
N ALA A 33 0.90 -5.54 11.82
CA ALA A 33 1.55 -5.06 13.04
C ALA A 33 1.73 -3.54 12.94
N PRO A 34 2.03 -2.82 14.05
CA PRO A 34 2.37 -1.41 13.99
C PRO A 34 3.51 -1.15 13.01
N GLY A 35 3.26 -0.32 11.99
CA GLY A 35 4.23 -0.04 10.94
C GLY A 35 4.41 -1.17 9.92
N GLN A 36 3.49 -2.13 9.85
CA GLN A 36 3.46 -3.17 8.83
C GLN A 36 2.05 -3.31 8.26
N VAL A 37 1.88 -2.76 7.06
CA VAL A 37 0.62 -2.77 6.33
C VAL A 37 0.81 -3.53 5.03
N VAL A 38 -0.15 -4.38 4.68
CA VAL A 38 -0.19 -5.05 3.38
C VAL A 38 -1.23 -4.37 2.52
N ILE A 39 -0.83 -4.01 1.31
CA ILE A 39 -1.70 -3.48 0.26
C ILE A 39 -1.94 -4.56 -0.79
N ALA A 40 -3.12 -4.56 -1.40
CA ALA A 40 -3.49 -5.47 -2.47
C ALA A 40 -4.22 -4.72 -3.59
N GLY A 41 -4.16 -5.27 -4.80
CA GLY A 41 -4.75 -4.59 -5.94
C GLY A 41 -4.37 -5.16 -7.29
N ASP A 42 -4.67 -4.37 -8.33
CA ASP A 42 -4.06 -4.49 -9.63
C ASP A 42 -2.52 -4.40 -9.52
N PRO A 43 -1.75 -5.19 -10.29
CA PRO A 43 -0.30 -5.21 -10.21
C PRO A 43 0.36 -3.85 -10.40
N ASP A 44 -0.13 -3.03 -11.33
CA ASP A 44 0.47 -1.73 -11.64
C ASP A 44 0.16 -0.74 -10.52
N ALA A 45 -1.11 -0.68 -10.07
CA ALA A 45 -1.51 0.17 -8.95
C ALA A 45 -0.81 -0.21 -7.63
N THR A 46 -0.63 -1.51 -7.37
CA THR A 46 0.10 -2.00 -6.19
C THR A 46 1.58 -1.61 -6.23
N ALA A 47 2.20 -1.66 -7.42
CA ALA A 47 3.59 -1.26 -7.59
C ALA A 47 3.76 0.26 -7.39
N ASP A 48 2.88 1.06 -7.99
CA ASP A 48 2.90 2.52 -7.86
C ASP A 48 2.68 2.97 -6.41
N ALA A 49 1.72 2.36 -5.71
CA ALA A 49 1.48 2.64 -4.29
C ALA A 49 2.67 2.22 -3.41
N ALA A 50 3.29 1.08 -3.68
CA ALA A 50 4.47 0.64 -2.94
C ALA A 50 5.68 1.55 -3.16
N GLU A 51 5.87 2.10 -4.36
CA GLU A 51 6.93 3.08 -4.63
C GLU A 51 6.62 4.44 -3.99
N ALA A 52 5.37 4.92 -4.07
CA ALA A 52 4.95 6.15 -3.40
C ALA A 52 5.13 6.07 -1.88
N ALA A 53 4.77 4.95 -1.27
CA ALA A 53 4.94 4.72 0.17
C ALA A 53 6.42 4.72 0.61
N LYS A 54 7.36 4.29 -0.25
CA LYS A 54 8.80 4.36 0.05
C LYS A 54 9.37 5.78 -0.01
N ALA A 55 8.70 6.69 -0.71
CA ALA A 55 9.14 8.08 -0.89
C ALA A 55 8.54 9.05 0.15
N ALA A 56 7.62 8.56 0.99
CA ALA A 56 6.94 9.32 2.04
C ALA A 56 7.78 9.45 3.33
#